data_AF-A0A3N9V893-F1
#
_entry.id   AF-A0A3N9V893-F1
#
_cell.length_a   1.000
_cell.length_b   1.000
_cell.length_c   1.000
_cell.angle_alpha   90.00
_cell.angle_beta   90.00
_cell.angle_gamma   90.00
#
_symmetry.space_group_name_H-M   'P 1'
#
loop_
_entity.id
_entity.type
_entity.pdbx_description
1 polymer ?
#
loop_
_entity_poly.entity_id
_entity_poly.type
_entity_poly.pdbx_seq_one_letter_code
_entity_poly.pdbx_strand_id
1 'polypeptide(L)'
;MTRSGTSAANDRERDLARGAYLFRVTEDILVAMEDQGVSKAELAQRLGKSKARISQLLGGSSNMTIGTLADIAFALGLTLDKTFKEYSKGRYLITEEEGPIDRPVSGVRTHRRKSGDLGTVDPKRSSQGA
;
A
#
# COMPACT_ATOMS: atom_id res chain seq x y z
N MET A 1 -10.77 37.59 -0.10
CA MET A 1 -9.47 36.99 0.26
C MET A 1 -9.59 36.34 1.64
N THR A 2 -9.64 35.01 1.72
CA THR A 2 -9.29 34.20 2.91
C THR A 2 -9.46 32.71 2.59
N ARG A 3 -8.39 32.03 2.17
CA ARG A 3 -8.25 30.56 2.24
C ARG A 3 -6.90 30.24 2.87
N SER A 4 -6.82 30.36 4.20
CA SER A 4 -5.62 29.98 4.96
C SER A 4 -5.87 28.97 6.07
N GLY A 5 -7.10 28.44 6.19
CA GLY A 5 -7.48 27.48 7.25
C GLY A 5 -7.50 26.00 6.84
N THR A 6 -7.29 25.67 5.57
CA THR A 6 -7.61 24.33 5.02
C THR A 6 -6.41 23.37 4.98
N SER A 7 -5.16 23.86 4.91
CA SER A 7 -3.99 22.98 4.72
C SER A 7 -3.69 22.10 5.93
N ALA A 8 -3.65 22.69 7.13
CA ALA A 8 -3.28 21.96 8.35
C ALA A 8 -4.29 20.86 8.74
N ALA A 9 -5.59 21.10 8.47
CA ALA A 9 -6.64 20.09 8.65
C ALA A 9 -6.45 18.93 7.66
N ASN A 10 -6.18 19.23 6.38
CA ASN A 10 -5.90 18.22 5.36
C ASN A 10 -4.63 17.40 5.67
N ASP A 11 -3.61 18.00 6.28
CA ASP A 11 -2.36 17.32 6.63
C ASP A 11 -2.57 16.37 7.82
N ARG A 12 -3.33 16.81 8.84
CA ARG A 12 -3.73 15.95 9.96
C ARG A 12 -4.59 14.77 9.50
N GLU A 13 -5.57 15.01 8.62
CA GLU A 13 -6.40 13.95 8.06
C GLU A 13 -5.57 12.94 7.26
N ARG A 14 -4.59 13.41 6.48
CA ARG A 14 -3.66 12.55 5.74
C ARG A 14 -2.80 11.70 6.67
N ASP A 15 -2.29 12.27 7.76
CA ASP A 15 -1.48 11.54 8.74
C ASP A 15 -2.30 10.50 9.50
N LEU A 16 -3.54 10.84 9.88
CA LEU A 16 -4.47 9.90 10.50
C LEU A 16 -4.82 8.74 9.56
N ALA A 17 -5.14 9.03 8.30
CA ALA A 17 -5.43 8.00 7.29
C ALA A 17 -4.24 7.07 7.09
N ARG A 18 -3.02 7.63 7.02
CA ARG A 18 -1.78 6.84 6.93
C ARG A 18 -1.58 5.97 8.18
N GLY A 19 -1.69 6.56 9.37
CA GLY A 19 -1.50 5.87 10.64
C GLY A 19 -2.50 4.73 10.84
N ALA A 20 -3.79 4.95 10.53
CA ALA A 20 -4.82 3.94 10.61
C ALA A 20 -4.54 2.75 9.69
N TYR A 21 -4.06 3.01 8.46
CA TYR A 21 -3.69 1.95 7.54
C TYR A 21 -2.49 1.13 8.02
N LEU A 22 -1.41 1.81 8.44
CA LEU A 22 -0.22 1.15 8.97
C LEU A 22 -0.52 0.31 10.22
N PHE A 23 -1.37 0.82 11.11
CA PHE A 23 -1.82 0.12 12.30
C PHE A 23 -2.50 -1.21 11.93
N ARG A 24 -3.54 -1.16 11.08
CA ARG A 24 -4.31 -2.35 10.66
C ARG A 24 -3.42 -3.41 10.02
N VAL A 25 -2.56 -3.01 9.08
CA VAL A 25 -1.68 -3.97 8.40
C VAL A 25 -0.64 -4.57 9.36
N THR A 26 -0.15 -3.78 10.33
CA THR A 26 0.77 -4.30 11.35
C THR A 26 0.07 -5.28 12.29
N GLU A 27 -1.18 -5.01 12.66
CA GLU A 27 -2.02 -5.92 13.44
C GLU A 27 -2.27 -7.23 12.70
N ASP A 28 -2.66 -7.18 11.41
CA ASP A 28 -2.82 -8.37 10.56
C ASP A 28 -1.56 -9.26 10.57
N ILE A 29 -0.37 -8.64 10.48
CA ILE A 29 0.91 -9.36 10.53
C ILE A 29 1.14 -9.98 11.91
N LEU A 30 0.90 -9.23 12.99
CA LEU A 30 1.13 -9.71 14.36
C LEU A 30 0.21 -10.88 14.72
N VAL A 31 -1.07 -10.80 14.33
CA VAL A 31 -2.04 -11.89 14.51
C VAL A 31 -1.60 -13.12 13.73
N ALA A 32 -1.22 -12.97 12.45
CA ALA A 32 -0.74 -14.11 11.67
C ALA A 32 0.55 -14.74 12.25
N MET A 33 1.44 -13.91 12.80
CA MET A 33 2.63 -14.41 13.50
C MET A 33 2.25 -15.21 14.76
N GLU A 34 1.28 -14.72 15.54
CA GLU A 34 0.78 -15.41 16.73
C GLU A 34 0.12 -16.74 16.38
N ASP A 35 -0.79 -16.74 15.40
CA ASP A 35 -1.50 -17.94 14.93
C ASP A 35 -0.55 -19.03 14.41
N GLN A 36 0.55 -18.63 13.76
CA GLN A 36 1.56 -19.54 13.22
C GLN A 36 2.68 -19.88 14.21
N GLY A 37 2.70 -19.29 15.41
CA GLY A 37 3.81 -19.43 16.37
C GLY A 37 5.14 -18.87 15.88
N VAL A 38 5.12 -17.88 14.97
CA VAL A 38 6.31 -17.27 14.36
C VAL A 38 6.81 -16.11 15.24
N SER A 39 8.02 -16.26 15.79
CA SER A 39 8.64 -15.18 16.55
C SER A 39 9.20 -14.07 15.64
N LYS A 40 9.44 -12.86 16.19
CA LYS A 40 10.16 -11.78 15.47
C LYS A 40 11.57 -12.18 15.03
N ALA A 41 12.22 -13.10 15.76
CA ALA A 41 13.55 -13.60 15.41
C ALA A 41 13.47 -14.56 14.21
N GLU A 42 12.45 -15.43 14.20
CA GLU A 42 12.17 -16.33 13.09
C GLU A 42 11.82 -15.56 11.82
N LEU A 43 10.91 -14.58 11.91
CA LEU A 43 10.58 -13.73 10.76
C LEU A 43 11.81 -12.97 10.22
N ALA A 44 12.69 -12.52 11.11
CA ALA A 44 13.95 -11.89 10.72
C ALA A 44 14.86 -12.85 9.93
N GLN A 45 14.96 -14.11 10.35
CA GLN A 45 15.71 -15.14 9.63
C GLN A 45 15.10 -15.42 8.25
N ARG A 46 13.77 -15.62 8.17
CA ARG A 46 13.08 -15.85 6.88
C ARG A 46 13.29 -14.72 5.87
N LEU A 47 13.40 -13.48 6.35
CA LEU A 47 13.58 -12.30 5.51
C LEU A 47 15.04 -11.91 5.27
N GLY A 48 16.00 -12.59 5.89
CA GLY A 48 17.41 -12.18 5.86
C GLY A 48 17.67 -10.79 6.45
N LYS A 49 16.90 -10.39 7.47
CA LYS A 49 17.00 -9.08 8.14
C LYS A 49 17.40 -9.22 9.60
N SER A 50 17.82 -8.13 10.23
CA SER A 50 18.11 -8.13 11.66
C SER A 50 16.82 -8.15 12.49
N LYS A 51 16.85 -8.80 13.66
CA LYS A 51 15.75 -8.76 14.64
C LYS A 51 15.38 -7.32 15.01
N ALA A 52 16.37 -6.45 15.15
CA ALA A 52 16.14 -5.02 15.43
C ALA A 52 15.34 -4.34 14.32
N ARG A 53 15.64 -4.65 13.04
CA ARG A 53 14.87 -4.13 11.91
C ARG A 53 13.43 -4.63 11.94
N ILE A 54 13.19 -5.92 12.20
CA ILE A 54 11.82 -6.45 12.32
C ILE A 54 11.06 -5.82 13.49
N SER A 55 11.71 -5.66 14.65
CA SER A 55 11.10 -4.98 15.80
C SER A 55 10.72 -3.52 15.49
N GLN A 56 11.57 -2.80 14.75
CA GLN A 56 11.27 -1.43 14.34
C GLN A 56 10.06 -1.37 13.38
N LEU A 57 10.01 -2.29 12.40
CA LEU A 57 8.93 -2.35 11.43
C LEU A 57 7.58 -2.65 12.09
N LEU A 58 7.56 -3.65 12.98
CA LEU A 58 6.34 -4.07 13.68
C LEU A 58 6.02 -3.20 14.91
N GLY A 59 6.87 -2.23 15.23
CA GLY A 59 6.65 -1.31 16.33
C GLY A 59 5.70 -0.16 16.00
N GLY A 60 5.16 -0.09 14.77
CA GLY A 60 4.20 0.93 14.34
C GLY A 60 4.79 2.34 14.15
N SER A 61 6.07 2.54 14.48
CA SER A 61 6.77 3.82 14.35
C SER A 61 7.46 4.02 13.00
N SER A 62 7.49 2.99 12.15
CA SER A 62 8.15 3.02 10.85
C SER A 62 7.15 2.89 9.71
N ASN A 63 7.27 3.78 8.72
CA ASN A 63 6.54 3.65 7.47
C ASN A 63 7.16 2.54 6.61
N MET A 64 6.49 1.39 6.53
CA MET A 64 6.91 0.27 5.70
C MET A 64 6.62 0.54 4.23
N THR A 65 7.54 0.15 3.34
CA THR A 65 7.26 0.13 1.91
C THR A 65 6.28 -1.01 1.60
N ILE A 66 5.50 -0.87 0.53
CA ILE A 66 4.64 -1.96 0.03
C ILE A 66 5.49 -3.22 -0.27
N GLY A 67 6.71 -3.06 -0.80
CA GLY A 67 7.63 -4.17 -1.00
C GLY A 67 7.97 -4.90 0.31
N THR A 68 8.20 -4.17 1.40
CA THR A 68 8.45 -4.78 2.71
C THR A 68 7.24 -5.57 3.21
N LEU A 69 6.03 -5.03 3.03
CA LEU A 69 4.79 -5.71 3.40
C LEU A 69 4.59 -6.99 2.57
N ALA A 70 4.89 -6.94 1.27
CA ALA A 70 4.82 -8.09 0.39
C ALA A 70 5.84 -9.18 0.78
N ASP A 71 7.07 -8.81 1.11
CA ASP A 71 8.08 -9.75 1.60
C ASP A 71 7.62 -10.45 2.89
N ILE A 72 7.06 -9.69 3.85
CA ILE A 72 6.54 -10.23 5.10
C ILE A 72 5.37 -11.18 4.84
N ALA A 73 4.42 -10.78 4.01
CA ALA A 73 3.29 -11.62 3.64
C ALA A 73 3.77 -12.95 3.03
N PHE A 74 4.69 -12.88 2.07
CA PHE A 74 5.30 -14.07 1.47
C PHE A 74 5.99 -14.97 2.50
N ALA A 75 6.77 -14.40 3.43
CA ALA A 75 7.46 -15.15 4.48
C ALA A 75 6.51 -15.81 5.51
N LEU A 76 5.27 -15.33 5.60
CA LEU A 76 4.20 -15.87 6.44
C LEU A 76 3.19 -16.72 5.64
N GLY A 77 3.42 -16.97 4.35
CA GLY A 77 2.48 -17.71 3.50
C GLY A 77 1.15 -16.97 3.26
N LEU A 78 1.14 -15.65 3.37
CA LEU A 78 -0.02 -14.79 3.16
C LEU A 78 0.05 -14.08 1.80
N THR A 79 -1.10 -13.57 1.36
CA THR A 79 -1.19 -12.68 0.20
C THR A 79 -1.49 -11.25 0.66
N LEU A 80 -0.68 -10.28 0.24
CA LEU A 80 -0.97 -8.87 0.44
C LEU A 80 -2.01 -8.42 -0.59
N ASP A 81 -3.29 -8.42 -0.23
CA ASP A 81 -4.37 -7.91 -1.08
C ASP A 81 -4.83 -6.52 -0.62
N LYS A 82 -4.53 -5.50 -1.43
CA LYS A 82 -4.91 -4.11 -1.17
C LYS A 82 -5.32 -3.44 -2.49
N THR A 83 -6.62 -3.42 -2.75
CA THR A 83 -7.23 -2.68 -3.85
C THR A 83 -7.60 -1.26 -3.41
N PHE A 84 -7.34 -0.24 -4.24
CA PHE A 84 -7.94 1.07 -4.03
C PHE A 84 -9.45 0.96 -4.19
N LYS A 85 -10.20 1.19 -3.11
CA LYS A 85 -11.64 1.36 -3.16
C LYS A 85 -11.93 2.85 -3.39
N GLU A 86 -12.72 3.17 -4.39
CA GLU A 86 -13.23 4.52 -4.52
C GLU A 86 -14.13 4.88 -3.35
N TYR A 87 -14.08 6.14 -2.91
CA TYR A 87 -15.12 6.72 -2.05
C TYR A 87 -16.44 6.94 -2.79
N SER A 88 -16.46 6.84 -4.12
CA SER A 88 -17.69 6.80 -4.93
C SER A 88 -18.27 5.39 -4.94
N LYS A 89 -19.58 5.31 -4.71
CA LYS A 89 -20.40 4.12 -4.96
C LYS A 89 -20.16 3.65 -6.40
N GLY A 90 -19.35 2.62 -6.56
CA GLY A 90 -19.28 1.82 -7.79
C GLY A 90 -18.11 2.12 -8.71
N ARG A 91 -16.93 1.56 -8.41
CA ARG A 91 -15.97 1.14 -9.46
C ARG A 91 -15.31 -0.23 -9.26
N TYR A 92 -15.68 -0.97 -8.22
CA TYR A 92 -15.36 -2.40 -8.12
C TYR A 92 -16.55 -3.12 -7.49
N LEU A 93 -17.30 -3.87 -8.31
CA LEU A 93 -18.09 -4.98 -7.80
C LEU A 93 -17.07 -6.06 -7.46
N ILE A 94 -16.71 -6.17 -6.19
CA ILE A 94 -16.16 -7.42 -5.66
C ILE A 94 -17.39 -8.31 -5.57
N THR A 95 -17.62 -9.15 -6.58
CA THR A 95 -18.57 -10.24 -6.46
C THR A 95 -18.09 -11.07 -5.28
N GLU A 96 -18.93 -11.26 -4.26
CA GLU A 96 -18.60 -11.91 -2.98
C GLU A 96 -18.29 -13.42 -3.10
N GLU A 97 -17.87 -13.91 -4.27
CA GLU A 97 -17.74 -15.35 -4.57
C GLU A 97 -16.32 -15.86 -4.85
N GLU A 98 -15.26 -15.05 -4.73
CA GLU A 98 -13.90 -15.57 -4.81
C GLU A 98 -13.25 -15.49 -3.42
N GLY A 99 -13.17 -16.66 -2.76
CA GLY A 99 -12.41 -16.85 -1.53
C GLY A 99 -10.92 -16.52 -1.70
N PRO A 100 -10.09 -16.76 -0.66
CA PRO A 100 -8.68 -16.40 -0.70
C PRO A 100 -8.00 -16.98 -1.95
N ILE A 101 -7.27 -16.12 -2.66
CA ILE A 101 -6.57 -16.44 -3.91
C ILE A 101 -5.56 -17.56 -3.63
N ASP A 102 -5.96 -18.81 -3.89
CA ASP A 102 -5.14 -20.02 -3.68
C ASP A 102 -4.24 -20.32 -4.90
N ARG A 103 -3.66 -19.27 -5.50
CA ARG A 103 -2.72 -19.43 -6.62
C ARG A 103 -1.44 -18.67 -6.36
N PRO A 104 -0.26 -19.31 -6.51
CA PRO A 104 1.01 -18.60 -6.42
C PRO A 104 1.05 -17.51 -7.50
N VAL A 105 1.44 -16.30 -7.09
CA VAL A 105 1.47 -15.06 -7.91
C VAL A 105 2.55 -15.07 -9.01
N SER A 106 2.91 -16.24 -9.54
CA SER A 106 3.99 -16.42 -10.52
C SER A 106 3.67 -15.90 -11.93
N GLY A 107 2.59 -15.14 -12.11
CA GLY A 107 2.09 -14.77 -13.45
C GLY A 107 1.59 -13.34 -13.62
N VAL A 108 1.68 -12.45 -12.62
CA VAL A 108 1.21 -11.07 -12.80
C VAL A 108 2.20 -10.32 -13.70
N ARG A 109 1.92 -10.33 -15.00
CA ARG A 109 2.52 -9.39 -15.95
C ARG A 109 2.07 -7.99 -15.56
N THR A 110 2.94 -7.24 -14.90
CA THR A 110 2.77 -5.81 -14.75
C THR A 110 2.78 -5.20 -16.15
N HIS A 111 1.64 -4.65 -16.60
CA HIS A 111 1.65 -3.76 -17.75
C HIS A 111 2.46 -2.54 -17.35
N ARG A 112 3.76 -2.58 -17.65
CA ARG A 112 4.66 -1.43 -17.56
C ARG A 112 4.11 -0.38 -18.53
N ARG A 113 3.31 0.57 -18.05
CA ARG A 113 3.04 1.82 -18.77
C ARG A 113 4.42 2.41 -19.09
N LYS A 114 4.77 2.52 -20.38
CA LYS A 114 5.94 3.30 -20.78
C LYS A 114 5.69 4.72 -20.31
N SER A 115 6.59 5.23 -19.48
CA SER A 115 6.77 6.65 -19.20
C SER A 115 6.88 7.38 -20.54
N GLY A 116 5.82 8.09 -20.93
CA GLY A 116 5.75 8.77 -22.22
C GLY A 116 4.36 9.25 -22.64
N ASP A 117 3.28 8.70 -22.07
CA ASP A 117 1.92 9.12 -22.40
C ASP A 117 1.47 10.28 -21.48
N LEU A 118 2.10 11.44 -21.66
CA LEU A 118 1.52 12.71 -21.21
C LEU A 118 0.46 13.07 -22.25
N GLY A 119 -0.80 13.01 -21.83
CA GLY A 119 -1.94 13.47 -22.62
C GLY A 119 -1.65 14.81 -23.28
N THR A 120 -1.96 14.87 -24.56
CA THR A 120 -1.77 16.00 -25.47
C THR A 120 -2.40 17.25 -24.88
N VAL A 121 -1.58 18.25 -24.54
CA VAL A 121 -2.03 19.63 -24.35
C VAL A 121 -1.94 20.31 -25.71
N ASP A 122 -3.11 20.69 -26.22
CA ASP A 122 -3.37 21.25 -27.55
C ASP A 122 -2.57 22.55 -27.81
N PRO A 123 -1.64 22.61 -28.78
CA PRO A 123 -0.89 23.82 -29.10
C PRO A 123 -1.56 24.56 -30.27
N LYS A 124 -2.81 25.01 -30.09
CA LYS A 124 -3.42 26.00 -30.98
C LYS A 124 -4.17 27.07 -30.20
N ARG A 125 -3.43 27.95 -29.53
CA ARG A 125 -3.90 29.33 -29.28
C ARG A 125 -2.75 30.31 -29.06
N SER A 126 -2.04 30.65 -30.13
CA SER A 126 -1.48 32.00 -30.34
C SER A 126 -0.66 32.06 -31.64
N SER A 127 -1.34 32.36 -32.74
CA SER A 127 -0.76 33.21 -33.78
C SER A 127 -1.75 34.33 -34.10
N GLN A 128 -1.22 35.49 -34.49
CA GLN A 128 -1.85 36.81 -34.75
C GLN A 128 -1.87 37.74 -33.52
N GLY A 129 -1.36 38.98 -33.56
CA GLY A 129 -0.76 39.82 -34.61
C GLY A 129 0.48 40.54 -34.07
N ALA A 130 1.43 40.89 -34.95
CA ALA A 130 1.55 42.20 -35.60
C ALA A 130 2.31 43.19 -34.71
#